data_AF-A0A139WJY8-F1
#
_entry.id   AF-A0A139WJY8-F1
#
_cell.length_a   1.000
_cell.length_b   1.000
_cell.length_c   1.000
_cell.angle_alpha   90.00
_cell.angle_beta   90.00
_cell.angle_gamma   90.00
#
_symmetry.space_group_name_H-M   'P 1'
#
loop_
_entity.id
_entity.type
_entity.pdbx_description
1 polymer ?
#
loop_
_entity_poly.entity_id
_entity_poly.type
_entity_poly.pdbx_seq_one_letter_code
_entity_poly.pdbx_strand_id
1 'polypeptide(L)'
;MANSNRGKPIVVENIATFRRSQSPLDVFVIPELSQKRKLTDVPFLITLAICVVVLMIAMIYTLYYSDMNRFTNGYDNCGNVCGEKNSHVDGIPCSGQDMTNKPYLVGGKCVERCADADCSTSDVWNEFNEKLGPMAIVCCIGLGLSIIALFCFRYFVDVFVWTMLIGAVLLMCALTGYIWYCYANQSSEQGSGLLIGAIIFTFISLIFAVFILVLKDMIKLIIRFYEETIKMVFAMPLILLEPVLTFISIFVIVGLCVYTFILMNHAGKLQETGDSSYPYRIKASRYTKDSVLPVVIGAVFAFLCIHCIFVVFEIDVDAVFICYCEDNCLNNGTTEPFYATVEFYQQVKKAQAVTKSIEAKKKKK
;
A
#
# COMPACT_ATOMS: atom_id res chain seq x y z
N MET A 1 64.32 -24.36 -2.71
CA MET A 1 63.39 -24.90 -3.72
C MET A 1 61.98 -24.60 -3.26
N ALA A 2 61.35 -23.60 -3.87
CA ALA A 2 60.00 -23.14 -3.54
C ALA A 2 58.96 -24.04 -4.22
N ASN A 3 58.02 -24.59 -3.44
CA ASN A 3 56.99 -25.47 -3.96
C ASN A 3 55.74 -24.65 -4.31
N SER A 4 55.31 -24.76 -5.56
CA SER A 4 54.24 -23.99 -6.19
C SER A 4 52.88 -24.60 -5.87
N ASN A 5 52.19 -24.11 -4.83
CA ASN A 5 50.76 -24.38 -4.63
C ASN A 5 49.94 -23.38 -5.45
N ARG A 6 49.81 -23.64 -6.76
CA ARG A 6 48.78 -22.99 -7.59
C ARG A 6 47.44 -23.65 -7.32
N GLY A 7 46.45 -22.83 -6.96
CA GLY A 7 45.07 -23.22 -6.71
C GLY A 7 44.50 -24.02 -7.86
N LYS A 8 43.95 -25.19 -7.53
CA LYS A 8 43.11 -25.95 -8.45
C LYS A 8 41.83 -25.15 -8.71
N PRO A 9 41.38 -25.02 -9.96
CA PRO A 9 40.08 -24.44 -10.25
C PRO A 9 39.01 -25.27 -9.55
N ILE A 10 38.05 -24.60 -8.90
CA ILE A 10 36.84 -25.25 -8.38
C ILE A 10 36.07 -25.75 -9.60
N VAL A 11 36.18 -27.04 -9.89
CA VAL A 11 35.39 -27.70 -10.92
C VAL A 11 33.96 -27.69 -10.41
N VAL A 12 33.12 -26.83 -10.98
CA VAL A 12 31.67 -26.84 -10.74
C VAL A 12 31.15 -28.12 -11.38
N GLU A 13 30.93 -29.13 -10.54
CA GLU A 13 30.42 -30.42 -10.98
C GLU A 13 28.99 -30.25 -11.52
N ASN A 14 28.72 -30.84 -12.68
CA ASN A 14 27.39 -30.80 -13.28
C ASN A 14 26.37 -31.44 -12.31
N ILE A 15 25.18 -30.85 -12.17
CA ILE A 15 24.19 -31.27 -11.16
C ILE A 15 23.84 -32.76 -11.28
N ALA A 16 23.92 -33.30 -12.51
CA ALA A 16 23.72 -34.70 -12.85
C ALA A 16 24.76 -35.62 -12.17
N THR A 17 26.02 -35.18 -12.09
CA THR A 17 27.11 -35.95 -11.48
C THR A 17 27.01 -35.95 -9.96
N PHE A 18 26.68 -34.80 -9.36
CA PHE A 18 26.43 -34.67 -7.91
C PHE A 18 25.26 -35.56 -7.46
N ARG A 19 24.17 -35.63 -8.25
CA ARG A 19 22.99 -36.46 -7.95
C ARG A 19 23.25 -37.96 -8.11
N ARG A 20 24.18 -38.37 -8.99
CA ARG A 20 24.55 -39.80 -9.19
C ARG A 20 25.15 -40.45 -7.93
N SER A 21 25.62 -39.65 -6.97
CA SER A 21 26.16 -40.12 -5.69
C SER A 21 25.11 -40.40 -4.60
N GLN A 22 23.85 -39.99 -4.78
CA GLN A 22 22.78 -40.18 -3.79
C GLN A 22 21.72 -41.13 -4.33
N SER A 23 21.37 -42.14 -3.52
CA SER A 23 20.33 -43.14 -3.77
C SER A 23 19.01 -42.51 -4.21
N PRO A 24 18.20 -43.19 -5.04
CA PRO A 24 17.00 -42.62 -5.62
C PRO A 24 16.03 -42.29 -4.49
N LEU A 25 15.85 -40.99 -4.22
CA LEU A 25 14.75 -40.53 -3.41
C LEU A 25 13.49 -40.88 -4.21
N ASP A 26 12.58 -41.62 -3.60
CA ASP A 26 11.29 -42.02 -4.15
C ASP A 26 10.75 -40.95 -5.09
N VAL A 27 10.56 -41.35 -6.36
CA VAL A 27 9.91 -40.55 -7.39
C VAL A 27 8.62 -40.01 -6.78
N PHE A 28 8.61 -38.74 -6.43
CA PHE A 28 7.40 -38.07 -5.97
C PHE A 28 6.48 -38.02 -7.17
N VAL A 29 5.59 -38.99 -7.26
CA VAL A 29 4.51 -39.03 -8.25
C VAL A 29 3.71 -37.77 -8.02
N ILE A 30 3.82 -36.80 -8.93
CA ILE A 30 2.89 -35.67 -8.98
C ILE A 30 1.51 -36.32 -9.03
N PRO A 31 0.62 -36.09 -8.05
CA PRO A 31 -0.73 -36.62 -8.12
C PRO A 31 -1.32 -36.19 -9.47
N GLU A 32 -1.88 -37.14 -10.24
CA GLU A 32 -2.57 -36.80 -11.48
C GLU A 32 -3.43 -35.57 -11.25
N LEU A 33 -3.35 -34.62 -12.18
CA LEU A 33 -4.14 -33.41 -12.13
C LEU A 33 -5.58 -33.83 -11.82
N SER A 34 -6.06 -33.51 -10.60
CA SER A 34 -7.44 -33.83 -10.21
C SER A 34 -8.34 -33.42 -11.36
N GLN A 35 -9.00 -34.39 -12.01
CA GLN A 35 -9.91 -34.17 -13.14
C GLN A 35 -11.10 -33.24 -12.77
N LYS A 36 -11.16 -32.76 -11.52
CA LYS A 36 -12.13 -31.82 -10.99
C LYS A 36 -11.48 -30.53 -10.46
N ARG A 37 -10.47 -29.98 -11.14
CA ARG A 37 -10.15 -28.54 -10.93
C ARG A 37 -11.35 -27.72 -11.41
N LYS A 38 -12.04 -27.06 -10.50
CA LYS A 38 -13.07 -26.06 -10.83
C LYS A 38 -12.40 -24.69 -10.84
N LEU A 39 -12.90 -23.77 -11.67
CA LEU A 39 -12.41 -22.40 -11.70
C LEU A 39 -12.71 -21.74 -10.35
N THR A 40 -11.69 -21.59 -9.51
CA THR A 40 -11.82 -21.00 -8.16
C THR A 40 -12.05 -19.50 -8.22
N ASP A 41 -11.76 -18.87 -9.36
CA ASP A 41 -11.79 -17.42 -9.53
C ASP A 41 -13.21 -16.86 -9.61
N VAL A 42 -14.18 -17.67 -10.03
CA VAL A 42 -15.58 -17.25 -10.21
C VAL A 42 -16.19 -16.61 -8.95
N PRO A 43 -16.18 -17.26 -7.76
CA PRO A 43 -16.72 -16.66 -6.54
C PRO A 43 -16.00 -15.36 -6.13
N PHE A 44 -14.69 -15.26 -6.36
CA PHE A 44 -13.91 -14.06 -6.02
C PHE A 44 -14.19 -12.91 -6.99
N LEU A 45 -14.31 -13.20 -8.29
CA LEU A 45 -14.74 -12.23 -9.31
C LEU A 45 -16.16 -11.72 -9.04
N ILE A 46 -17.07 -12.60 -8.62
CA ILE A 46 -18.42 -12.20 -8.20
C ILE A 46 -18.35 -11.28 -6.98
N THR A 47 -17.53 -11.62 -5.99
CA THR A 47 -17.35 -10.78 -4.78
C THR A 47 -16.79 -9.41 -5.13
N LEU A 48 -15.76 -9.36 -5.98
CA LEU A 48 -15.17 -8.11 -6.47
C LEU A 48 -16.20 -7.27 -7.24
N ALA A 49 -16.98 -7.90 -8.13
CA ALA A 49 -18.02 -7.23 -8.88
C ALA A 49 -19.09 -6.63 -7.95
N ILE A 50 -19.50 -7.36 -6.91
CA ILE A 50 -20.42 -6.85 -5.88
C ILE A 50 -19.81 -5.64 -5.17
N CYS A 51 -18.54 -5.73 -4.74
CA CYS A 51 -17.86 -4.61 -4.08
C CYS A 51 -17.79 -3.36 -4.97
N VAL A 52 -17.47 -3.52 -6.26
CA VAL A 52 -17.45 -2.41 -7.23
C VAL A 52 -18.85 -1.82 -7.40
N VAL A 53 -19.88 -2.65 -7.53
CA VAL A 53 -21.28 -2.17 -7.65
C VAL A 53 -21.70 -1.40 -6.40
N VAL A 54 -21.39 -1.90 -5.20
CA VAL A 54 -21.68 -1.20 -3.94
C VAL A 54 -20.94 0.15 -3.89
N LEU A 55 -19.68 0.20 -4.32
CA LEU A 55 -18.90 1.44 -4.39
C LEU A 55 -19.52 2.45 -5.37
N MET A 56 -19.97 1.99 -6.54
CA MET A 56 -20.64 2.84 -7.52
C MET A 56 -21.97 3.38 -6.97
N ILE A 57 -22.78 2.56 -6.27
CA ILE A 57 -24.03 3.01 -5.64
C ILE A 57 -23.74 4.05 -4.56
N ALA A 58 -22.75 3.81 -3.70
CA ALA A 58 -22.34 4.75 -2.66
C ALA A 58 -21.86 6.08 -3.26
N MET A 59 -21.07 6.02 -4.35
CA MET A 59 -20.59 7.21 -5.06
C MET A 59 -21.74 8.00 -5.71
N ILE A 60 -22.71 7.33 -6.32
CA ILE A 60 -23.89 8.00 -6.88
C ILE A 60 -24.72 8.66 -5.78
N TYR A 61 -24.89 7.98 -4.64
CA TYR A 61 -25.62 8.53 -3.50
C TYR A 61 -24.94 9.78 -2.94
N THR A 62 -23.61 9.77 -2.77
CA THR A 62 -22.88 10.95 -2.29
C THR A 62 -22.91 12.09 -3.31
N LEU A 63 -22.80 11.80 -4.61
CA LEU A 63 -22.95 12.80 -5.68
C LEU A 63 -24.33 13.45 -5.69
N TYR A 64 -25.39 12.68 -5.47
CA TYR A 64 -26.77 13.21 -5.47
C TYR A 64 -27.03 14.20 -4.32
N TYR A 65 -26.44 13.95 -3.15
CA TYR A 65 -26.65 14.78 -1.96
C TYR A 65 -25.55 15.82 -1.71
N SER A 66 -24.46 15.76 -2.46
CA SER A 66 -23.38 16.75 -2.36
C SER A 66 -23.63 17.93 -3.29
N ASP A 67 -23.33 19.11 -2.79
CA ASP A 67 -23.41 20.35 -3.54
C ASP A 67 -21.97 20.82 -3.78
N MET A 68 -21.39 20.39 -4.89
CA MET A 68 -19.97 20.60 -5.19
C MET A 68 -19.66 22.07 -5.51
N ASN A 69 -20.67 22.85 -5.90
CA ASN A 69 -20.51 24.29 -6.17
C ASN A 69 -20.16 25.06 -4.89
N ARG A 70 -20.55 24.55 -3.72
CA ARG A 70 -20.13 25.09 -2.41
C ARG A 70 -18.64 24.98 -2.17
N PHE A 71 -17.99 23.97 -2.72
CA PHE A 71 -16.53 23.79 -2.61
C PHE A 71 -15.79 24.72 -3.56
N THR A 72 -16.26 24.85 -4.80
CA THR A 72 -15.57 25.66 -5.82
C THR A 72 -15.78 27.15 -5.63
N ASN A 73 -16.99 27.58 -5.26
CA ASN A 73 -17.36 29.00 -5.23
C ASN A 73 -17.50 29.56 -3.81
N GLY A 74 -17.60 28.68 -2.80
CA GLY A 74 -17.90 29.07 -1.43
C GLY A 74 -19.35 29.54 -1.23
N TYR A 75 -19.72 29.79 0.02
CA TYR A 75 -21.05 30.29 0.39
C TYR A 75 -20.96 31.43 1.40
N ASP A 76 -21.90 32.36 1.33
CA ASP A 76 -21.97 33.53 2.24
C ASP A 76 -22.45 33.16 3.65
N ASN A 77 -22.47 34.12 4.57
CA ASN A 77 -22.95 33.91 5.94
C ASN A 77 -24.44 33.52 6.03
N CYS A 78 -25.20 33.61 4.94
CA CYS A 78 -26.60 33.21 4.81
C CYS A 78 -26.78 31.85 4.13
N GLY A 79 -25.68 31.20 3.73
CA GLY A 79 -25.71 29.90 3.06
C GLY A 79 -25.97 29.95 1.56
N ASN A 80 -25.92 31.13 0.92
CA ASN A 80 -26.05 31.28 -0.52
C ASN A 80 -24.70 30.98 -1.19
N VAL A 81 -24.68 30.09 -2.17
CA VAL A 81 -23.53 29.78 -3.01
C VAL A 81 -23.26 30.95 -3.94
N CYS A 82 -22.00 31.40 -4.00
CA CYS A 82 -21.61 32.51 -4.88
C CYS A 82 -21.63 32.07 -6.35
N GLY A 83 -22.05 32.97 -7.26
CA GLY A 83 -22.09 32.70 -8.70
C GLY A 83 -23.26 31.83 -9.18
N GLU A 84 -24.23 31.53 -8.32
CA GLU A 84 -25.39 30.70 -8.65
C GLU A 84 -26.70 31.32 -8.14
N LYS A 85 -27.81 30.90 -8.75
CA LYS A 85 -29.15 31.22 -8.27
C LYS A 85 -29.54 30.27 -7.15
N ASN A 86 -29.64 30.79 -5.93
CA ASN A 86 -29.95 29.99 -4.76
C ASN A 86 -31.45 29.80 -4.56
N SER A 87 -31.84 28.62 -4.07
CA SER A 87 -33.19 28.37 -3.57
C SER A 87 -33.31 28.77 -2.10
N HIS A 88 -34.45 29.34 -1.72
CA HIS A 88 -34.73 29.68 -0.32
C HIS A 88 -34.78 28.42 0.56
N VAL A 89 -34.20 28.51 1.75
CA VAL A 89 -34.15 27.44 2.76
C VAL A 89 -35.09 27.80 3.92
N ASP A 90 -35.99 26.89 4.24
CA ASP A 90 -36.97 27.08 5.31
C ASP A 90 -36.28 27.35 6.66
N GLY A 91 -36.67 28.43 7.32
CA GLY A 91 -36.12 28.86 8.61
C GLY A 91 -34.93 29.83 8.52
N ILE A 92 -34.46 30.19 7.32
CA ILE A 92 -33.33 31.13 7.13
C ILE A 92 -33.77 32.28 6.20
N PRO A 93 -34.15 33.45 6.75
CA PRO A 93 -34.76 34.54 5.98
C PRO A 93 -33.88 35.14 4.88
N CYS A 94 -32.55 35.10 5.06
CA CYS A 94 -31.60 35.69 4.13
C CYS A 94 -31.08 34.71 3.05
N SER A 95 -31.60 33.49 3.03
CA SER A 95 -31.27 32.48 2.01
C SER A 95 -32.11 32.65 0.73
N GLY A 96 -31.69 32.05 -0.37
CA GLY A 96 -32.42 32.08 -1.65
C GLY A 96 -32.17 33.33 -2.48
N GLN A 97 -31.06 34.02 -2.25
CA GLN A 97 -30.68 35.19 -3.04
C GLN A 97 -30.03 34.76 -4.37
N ASP A 98 -30.31 35.54 -5.42
CA ASP A 98 -29.64 35.37 -6.71
C ASP A 98 -28.23 35.98 -6.63
N MET A 99 -27.22 35.11 -6.60
CA MET A 99 -25.81 35.49 -6.51
C MET A 99 -25.08 35.27 -7.83
N THR A 100 -25.80 35.07 -8.95
CA THR A 100 -25.21 34.76 -10.27
C THR A 100 -24.14 35.77 -10.70
N ASN A 101 -24.35 37.06 -10.43
CA ASN A 101 -23.40 38.13 -10.78
C ASN A 101 -22.23 38.28 -9.78
N LYS A 102 -22.24 37.53 -8.68
CA LYS A 102 -21.30 37.65 -7.55
C LYS A 102 -20.57 36.31 -7.33
N PRO A 103 -19.60 35.93 -8.18
CA PRO A 103 -18.96 34.62 -8.12
C PRO A 103 -17.88 34.47 -7.05
N TYR A 104 -17.43 35.58 -6.44
CA TYR A 104 -16.30 35.57 -5.51
C TYR A 104 -16.75 35.68 -4.05
N LEU A 105 -16.16 34.90 -3.15
CA LEU A 105 -16.39 34.97 -1.70
C LEU A 105 -15.29 35.76 -1.00
N VAL A 106 -15.64 36.82 -0.26
CA VAL A 106 -14.70 37.62 0.56
C VAL A 106 -15.33 37.93 1.91
N GLY A 107 -14.66 37.54 3.01
CA GLY A 107 -15.12 37.83 4.37
C GLY A 107 -16.55 37.35 4.68
N GLY A 108 -16.97 36.22 4.11
CA GLY A 108 -18.32 35.67 4.29
C GLY A 108 -19.41 36.33 3.45
N LYS A 109 -19.07 37.09 2.39
CA LYS A 109 -20.02 37.73 1.47
C LYS A 109 -19.65 37.49 0.01
N CYS A 110 -20.65 37.28 -0.85
CA CYS A 110 -20.44 37.18 -2.29
C CYS A 110 -20.28 38.58 -2.93
N VAL A 111 -19.29 38.76 -3.80
CA VAL A 111 -18.96 40.02 -4.49
C VAL A 111 -18.80 39.83 -6.01
N GLU A 112 -19.12 40.88 -6.78
CA GLU A 112 -19.05 40.86 -8.26
C GLU A 112 -17.62 41.01 -8.78
N ARG A 113 -16.80 41.82 -8.09
CA ARG A 113 -15.41 42.09 -8.42
C ARG A 113 -14.56 42.07 -7.15
N CYS A 114 -13.40 41.45 -7.25
CA CYS A 114 -12.36 41.50 -6.23
C CYS A 114 -11.73 42.90 -6.23
N ALA A 115 -11.90 43.66 -5.15
CA ALA A 115 -11.33 45.00 -5.02
C ALA A 115 -9.84 44.98 -4.59
N ASP A 116 -9.42 43.91 -3.92
CA ASP A 116 -8.06 43.69 -3.42
C ASP A 116 -7.52 42.33 -3.90
N ALA A 117 -6.20 42.15 -3.84
CA ALA A 117 -5.48 40.96 -4.31
C ALA A 117 -5.81 39.65 -3.55
N ASP A 118 -6.57 39.72 -2.45
CA ASP A 118 -7.03 38.57 -1.64
C ASP A 118 -8.46 38.16 -2.05
N CYS A 119 -8.59 37.53 -3.21
CA CYS A 119 -9.84 36.91 -3.62
C CYS A 119 -9.72 35.40 -3.59
N SER A 120 -10.60 34.76 -2.81
CA SER A 120 -10.64 33.32 -2.49
C SER A 120 -10.61 32.36 -3.70
N THR A 121 -10.72 32.84 -4.93
CA THR A 121 -10.63 32.03 -6.16
C THR A 121 -9.20 31.76 -6.64
N SER A 122 -8.22 32.59 -6.28
CA SER A 122 -6.79 32.31 -6.52
C SER A 122 -6.13 31.58 -5.36
N ASP A 123 -6.75 31.61 -4.18
CA ASP A 123 -6.19 31.00 -2.97
C ASP A 123 -6.19 29.49 -3.06
N VAL A 124 -7.21 28.86 -3.65
CA VAL A 124 -7.23 27.40 -3.82
C VAL A 124 -6.10 26.93 -4.72
N TRP A 125 -5.81 27.59 -5.86
CA TRP A 125 -4.73 27.16 -6.75
C TRP A 125 -3.34 27.47 -6.20
N ASN A 126 -3.17 28.57 -5.47
CA ASN A 126 -1.92 28.91 -4.79
C ASN A 126 -1.69 28.01 -3.58
N GLU A 127 -2.70 27.76 -2.75
CA GLU A 127 -2.67 26.84 -1.61
C GLU A 127 -2.53 25.38 -2.07
N PHE A 128 -3.15 25.01 -3.20
CA PHE A 128 -2.95 23.72 -3.84
C PHE A 128 -1.54 23.60 -4.42
N ASN A 129 -0.98 24.62 -5.07
CA ASN A 129 0.43 24.56 -5.50
C ASN A 129 1.40 24.55 -4.31
N GLU A 130 1.10 25.26 -3.23
CA GLU A 130 1.93 25.32 -2.02
C GLU A 130 1.88 24.00 -1.22
N LYS A 131 0.73 23.31 -1.19
CA LYS A 131 0.56 22.02 -0.49
C LYS A 131 0.79 20.80 -1.36
N LEU A 132 0.37 20.84 -2.63
CA LEU A 132 0.52 19.75 -3.59
C LEU A 132 1.87 19.77 -4.30
N GLY A 133 2.54 20.93 -4.42
CA GLY A 133 3.91 21.03 -4.94
C GLY A 133 4.89 20.13 -4.16
N PRO A 134 4.96 20.23 -2.82
CA PRO A 134 5.76 19.32 -2.00
C PRO A 134 5.34 17.86 -2.16
N MET A 135 4.04 17.56 -2.24
CA MET A 135 3.55 16.20 -2.47
C MET A 135 3.98 15.64 -3.83
N ALA A 136 3.87 16.43 -4.90
CA ALA A 136 4.31 16.07 -6.23
C ALA A 136 5.82 15.84 -6.29
N ILE A 137 6.60 16.68 -5.61
CA ILE A 137 8.05 16.48 -5.46
C ILE A 137 8.34 15.17 -4.73
N VAL A 138 7.66 14.88 -3.60
CA VAL A 138 7.81 13.63 -2.85
C VAL A 138 7.38 12.42 -3.69
N CYS A 139 6.32 12.53 -4.48
CA CYS A 139 5.89 11.48 -5.42
C CYS A 139 6.93 11.25 -6.53
N CYS A 140 7.48 12.31 -7.12
CA CYS A 140 8.54 12.21 -8.12
C CYS A 140 9.82 11.60 -7.55
N ILE A 141 10.20 11.98 -6.32
CA ILE A 141 11.30 11.37 -5.57
C ILE A 141 10.98 9.89 -5.31
N GLY A 142 9.76 9.58 -4.87
CA GLY A 142 9.29 8.21 -4.63
C GLY A 142 9.36 7.35 -5.89
N LEU A 143 8.85 7.84 -7.02
CA LEU A 143 8.93 7.16 -8.32
C LEU A 143 10.38 6.98 -8.76
N GLY A 144 11.21 8.00 -8.61
CA GLY A 144 12.64 7.92 -8.87
C GLY A 144 13.31 6.84 -8.01
N LEU A 145 13.05 6.84 -6.70
CA LEU A 145 13.54 5.82 -5.77
C LEU A 145 13.00 4.43 -6.09
N SER A 146 11.76 4.29 -6.56
CA SER A 146 11.20 3.01 -6.99
C SER A 146 11.87 2.49 -8.25
N ILE A 147 12.11 3.34 -9.25
CA ILE A 147 12.84 2.96 -10.48
C ILE A 147 14.29 2.60 -10.14
N ILE A 148 14.95 3.39 -9.30
CA ILE A 148 16.30 3.11 -8.80
C ILE A 148 16.30 1.80 -8.01
N ALA A 149 15.29 1.54 -7.17
CA ALA A 149 15.16 0.30 -6.42
C ALA A 149 15.01 -0.92 -7.35
N LEU A 150 14.18 -0.84 -8.39
CA LEU A 150 14.06 -1.89 -9.41
C LEU A 150 15.40 -2.15 -10.12
N PHE A 151 16.16 -1.08 -10.42
CA PHE A 151 17.50 -1.20 -10.99
C PHE A 151 18.50 -1.79 -9.98
N CYS A 152 18.49 -1.38 -8.71
CA CYS A 152 19.35 -1.92 -7.67
C CYS A 152 19.04 -3.39 -7.37
N PHE A 153 17.77 -3.77 -7.36
CA PHE A 153 17.32 -5.16 -7.27
C PHE A 153 17.80 -6.02 -8.45
N ARG A 154 18.15 -5.44 -9.60
CA ARG A 154 18.70 -6.19 -10.73
C ARG A 154 20.16 -6.61 -10.50
N TYR A 155 20.96 -5.73 -9.90
CA TYR A 155 22.41 -5.85 -9.89
C TYR A 155 23.00 -6.15 -8.50
N PHE A 156 22.34 -5.71 -7.43
CA PHE A 156 22.88 -5.74 -6.07
C PHE A 156 21.78 -6.06 -5.04
N VAL A 157 21.05 -7.17 -5.23
CA VAL A 157 19.95 -7.59 -4.34
C VAL A 157 20.41 -7.69 -2.88
N ASP A 158 21.57 -8.28 -2.61
CA ASP A 158 22.10 -8.43 -1.26
C ASP A 158 22.28 -7.07 -0.56
N VAL A 159 22.96 -6.13 -1.21
CA VAL A 159 23.16 -4.77 -0.69
C VAL A 159 21.81 -4.07 -0.51
N PHE A 160 20.92 -4.18 -1.51
CA PHE A 160 19.61 -3.55 -1.46
C PHE A 160 18.78 -4.05 -0.26
N VAL A 161 18.65 -5.36 -0.07
CA VAL A 161 17.84 -5.94 1.01
C VAL A 161 18.42 -5.59 2.38
N TRP A 162 19.75 -5.65 2.55
CA TRP A 162 20.38 -5.23 3.81
C TRP A 162 20.22 -3.74 4.09
N THR A 163 20.37 -2.87 3.08
CA THR A 163 20.17 -1.43 3.25
C THR A 163 18.72 -1.10 3.62
N MET A 164 17.74 -1.78 3.04
CA MET A 164 16.33 -1.64 3.38
C MET A 164 16.04 -2.10 4.83
N LEU A 165 16.58 -3.26 5.24
CA LEU A 165 16.39 -3.79 6.60
C LEU A 165 17.07 -2.93 7.67
N ILE A 166 18.30 -2.47 7.41
CA ILE A 166 19.03 -1.56 8.31
C ILE A 166 18.29 -0.22 8.36
N GLY A 167 17.85 0.30 7.22
CA GLY A 167 17.05 1.52 7.13
C GLY A 167 15.76 1.44 7.94
N ALA A 168 15.05 0.31 7.88
CA ALA A 168 13.86 0.08 8.69
C ALA A 168 14.16 0.09 10.20
N VAL A 169 15.24 -0.55 10.63
CA VAL A 169 15.68 -0.51 12.05
C VAL A 169 16.04 0.92 12.46
N LEU A 170 16.79 1.65 11.64
CA LEU A 170 17.16 3.04 11.92
C LEU A 170 15.94 3.96 12.02
N LEU A 171 14.96 3.81 11.12
CA LEU A 171 13.72 4.56 11.17
C LEU A 171 12.94 4.25 12.46
N MET A 172 12.84 2.97 12.85
CA MET A 172 12.18 2.57 14.09
C MET A 172 12.90 3.13 15.33
N CYS A 173 14.23 3.15 15.32
CA CYS A 173 15.03 3.79 16.37
C CYS A 173 14.80 5.31 16.42
N ALA A 174 14.75 5.99 15.26
CA ALA A 174 14.51 7.43 15.17
C ALA A 174 13.09 7.80 15.65
N LEU A 175 12.07 7.04 15.24
CA LEU A 175 10.69 7.21 15.70
C LEU A 175 10.60 6.99 17.22
N THR A 176 11.26 5.97 17.74
CA THR A 176 11.32 5.71 19.18
C THR A 176 11.99 6.88 19.91
N GLY A 177 13.12 7.37 19.41
CA GLY A 177 13.82 8.54 19.96
C GLY A 177 12.99 9.82 19.91
N TYR A 178 12.22 10.03 18.85
CA TYR A 178 11.30 11.17 18.71
C TYR A 178 10.17 11.12 19.74
N ILE A 179 9.56 9.95 19.97
CA ILE A 179 8.52 9.79 21.00
C ILE A 179 9.09 10.08 22.39
N TRP A 180 10.32 9.63 22.68
CA TRP A 180 11.01 9.95 23.94
C TRP A 180 11.33 11.44 24.08
N TYR A 181 11.73 12.10 22.99
CA TYR A 181 11.93 13.55 22.97
C TYR A 181 10.63 14.32 23.25
N CYS A 182 9.53 13.90 22.63
CA CYS A 182 8.21 14.48 22.90
C CYS A 182 7.77 14.28 24.36
N TYR A 183 8.01 13.10 24.94
CA TYR A 183 7.75 12.85 26.36
C TYR A 183 8.57 13.79 27.26
N ALA A 184 9.86 13.98 26.96
CA ALA A 184 10.74 14.83 27.75
C ALA A 184 10.34 16.32 27.73
N ASN A 185 9.73 16.77 26.64
CA ASN A 185 9.29 18.17 26.46
C ASN A 185 7.81 18.41 26.82
N GLN A 186 7.11 17.38 27.32
CA GLN A 186 5.68 17.46 27.62
C GLN A 186 5.41 17.97 29.05
N SER A 187 4.48 18.93 29.16
CA SER A 187 3.95 19.42 30.43
C SER A 187 2.97 18.42 31.08
N SER A 188 3.00 18.36 32.40
CA SER A 188 2.58 17.26 33.30
C SER A 188 1.12 16.79 33.29
N GLU A 189 0.23 17.30 32.42
CA GLU A 189 -1.22 16.96 32.47
C GLU A 189 -1.61 15.67 31.70
N GLN A 190 -0.84 15.23 30.70
CA GLN A 190 -1.14 14.03 29.89
C GLN A 190 0.03 13.03 29.81
N GLY A 191 0.96 13.07 30.78
CA GLY A 191 2.25 12.35 30.70
C GLY A 191 2.16 10.81 30.76
N SER A 192 1.14 10.26 31.41
CA SER A 192 1.04 8.80 31.65
C SER A 192 0.81 8.00 30.36
N GLY A 193 0.02 8.52 29.42
CA GLY A 193 -0.28 7.84 28.15
C GLY A 193 0.92 7.82 27.21
N LEU A 194 1.66 8.93 27.12
CA LEU A 194 2.84 9.02 26.26
C LEU A 194 3.99 8.14 26.76
N LEU A 195 4.17 8.02 28.08
CA LEU A 195 5.17 7.13 28.68
C LEU A 195 4.88 5.66 28.38
N ILE A 196 3.62 5.22 28.55
CA ILE A 196 3.23 3.84 28.22
C ILE A 196 3.46 3.56 26.73
N GLY A 197 3.09 4.51 25.86
CA GLY A 197 3.35 4.42 24.42
C GLY A 197 4.85 4.29 24.10
N ALA A 198 5.69 5.12 24.72
CA ALA A 198 7.13 5.09 24.52
C ALA A 198 7.76 3.74 24.90
N ILE A 199 7.34 3.16 26.04
CA ILE A 199 7.80 1.84 26.48
C ILE A 199 7.34 0.74 25.52
N ILE A 200 6.09 0.79 25.05
CA ILE A 200 5.59 -0.21 24.09
C ILE A 200 6.38 -0.14 22.78
N PHE A 201 6.62 1.06 22.26
CA PHE A 201 7.37 1.24 21.01
C PHE A 201 8.84 0.80 21.12
N THR A 202 9.51 1.01 22.26
CA THR A 202 10.88 0.49 22.46
C THR A 202 10.90 -1.04 22.43
N PHE A 203 9.93 -1.70 23.07
CA PHE A 203 9.81 -3.15 23.01
C PHE A 203 9.53 -3.65 21.59
N ILE A 204 8.62 -3.01 20.85
CA ILE A 204 8.33 -3.36 19.46
C ILE A 204 9.59 -3.21 18.59
N SER A 205 10.32 -2.11 18.72
CA SER A 205 11.57 -1.88 17.98
C SER A 205 12.63 -2.93 18.31
N LEU A 206 12.74 -3.33 19.57
CA LEU A 206 13.68 -4.38 20.01
C LEU A 206 13.28 -5.75 19.49
N ILE A 207 12.00 -6.12 19.58
CA ILE A 207 11.48 -7.39 19.04
C ILE A 207 11.72 -7.46 17.54
N PHE A 208 11.47 -6.38 16.81
CA PHE A 208 11.69 -6.32 15.37
C PHE A 208 13.17 -6.49 15.01
N ALA A 209 14.07 -5.82 15.73
CA ALA A 209 15.51 -5.98 15.52
C ALA A 209 15.99 -7.42 15.83
N VAL A 210 15.56 -7.99 16.96
CA VAL A 210 15.87 -9.38 17.32
C VAL A 210 15.33 -10.35 16.29
N PHE A 211 14.12 -10.14 15.79
CA PHE A 211 13.51 -10.95 14.75
C PHE A 211 14.35 -10.95 13.47
N ILE A 212 14.82 -9.79 13.01
CA ILE A 212 15.74 -9.69 11.86
C ILE A 212 17.03 -10.47 12.11
N LEU A 213 17.61 -10.35 13.31
CA LEU A 213 18.84 -11.07 13.66
C LEU A 213 18.63 -12.60 13.69
N VAL A 214 17.49 -13.07 14.21
CA VAL A 214 17.12 -14.49 14.23
C VAL A 214 16.88 -15.00 12.81
N LEU A 215 16.28 -14.19 11.95
CA LEU A 215 16.01 -14.55 10.56
C LEU A 215 17.17 -14.32 9.60
N LYS A 216 18.35 -13.83 10.04
CA LYS A 216 19.47 -13.48 9.14
C LYS A 216 19.86 -14.60 8.16
N ASP A 217 19.81 -15.86 8.62
CA ASP A 217 20.16 -17.01 7.80
C ASP A 217 19.05 -17.34 6.79
N MET A 218 17.79 -17.07 7.15
CA MET A 218 16.63 -17.16 6.25
C MET A 218 16.59 -15.99 5.27
N ILE A 219 17.01 -14.79 5.68
CA ILE A 219 17.11 -13.63 4.79
C ILE A 219 18.19 -13.88 3.74
N LYS A 220 19.34 -14.43 4.13
CA LYS A 220 20.40 -14.82 3.19
C LYS A 220 19.93 -15.90 2.19
N LEU A 221 19.06 -16.79 2.64
CA LEU A 221 18.38 -17.79 1.81
C LEU A 221 17.45 -17.11 0.79
N ILE A 222 16.60 -16.19 1.26
CA ILE A 222 15.65 -15.43 0.45
C ILE A 222 16.34 -14.50 -0.56
N ILE A 223 17.45 -13.85 -0.18
CA ILE A 223 18.22 -12.98 -1.08
C ILE A 223 18.71 -13.76 -2.31
N ARG A 224 19.27 -14.96 -2.11
CA ARG A 224 19.72 -15.81 -3.23
C ARG A 224 18.57 -16.28 -4.09
N PHE A 225 17.42 -16.55 -3.48
CA PHE A 225 16.20 -16.83 -4.23
C PHE A 225 15.82 -15.62 -5.12
N TYR A 226 15.80 -14.41 -4.57
CA TYR A 226 15.49 -13.20 -5.33
C TYR A 226 16.49 -12.92 -6.46
N GLU A 227 17.79 -13.17 -6.26
CA GLU A 227 18.82 -13.03 -7.30
C GLU A 227 18.55 -13.93 -8.53
N GLU A 228 17.94 -15.10 -8.33
CA GLU A 228 17.57 -16.02 -9.40
C GLU A 228 16.20 -15.68 -9.99
N THR A 229 15.20 -15.41 -9.14
CA THR A 229 13.85 -15.03 -9.57
C THR A 229 13.87 -13.77 -10.42
N ILE A 230 14.67 -12.76 -10.06
CA ILE A 230 14.72 -11.50 -10.80
C ILE A 230 15.27 -11.67 -12.23
N LYS A 231 16.23 -12.59 -12.44
CA LYS A 231 16.73 -12.91 -13.79
C LYS A 231 15.62 -13.49 -14.66
N MET A 232 14.74 -14.31 -14.07
CA MET A 232 13.58 -14.89 -14.76
C MET A 232 12.50 -13.84 -15.06
N VAL A 233 12.20 -12.96 -14.10
CA VAL A 233 11.21 -11.88 -14.27
C VAL A 233 11.59 -10.96 -15.44
N PHE A 234 12.87 -10.59 -15.58
CA PHE A 234 13.32 -9.77 -16.72
C PHE A 234 13.40 -10.53 -18.05
N ALA A 235 13.45 -11.86 -18.03
CA ALA A 235 13.31 -12.68 -19.24
C ALA A 235 11.85 -12.79 -19.71
N MET A 236 10.90 -12.56 -18.80
CA MET A 236 9.44 -12.61 -19.04
C MET A 236 8.79 -11.25 -18.72
N PRO A 237 9.02 -10.22 -19.57
CA PRO A 237 8.67 -8.85 -19.26
C PRO A 237 7.16 -8.58 -19.12
N LEU A 238 6.30 -9.44 -19.66
CA LEU A 238 4.84 -9.30 -19.48
C LEU A 238 4.40 -9.51 -18.03
N ILE A 239 5.15 -10.24 -17.21
CA ILE A 239 4.85 -10.43 -15.78
C ILE A 239 4.98 -9.10 -15.02
N LEU A 240 5.86 -8.19 -15.46
CA LEU A 240 5.99 -6.86 -14.85
C LEU A 240 4.77 -5.94 -15.12
N LEU A 241 3.88 -6.31 -16.04
CA LEU A 241 2.65 -5.56 -16.31
C LEU A 241 1.62 -5.72 -15.17
N GLU A 242 1.66 -6.84 -14.45
CA GLU A 242 0.71 -7.16 -13.38
C GLU A 242 0.85 -6.24 -12.15
N PRO A 243 2.06 -6.00 -11.61
CA PRO A 243 2.28 -4.99 -10.56
C PRO A 243 1.95 -3.55 -11.01
N VAL A 244 2.11 -3.23 -12.30
CA VAL A 244 1.76 -1.90 -12.83
C VAL A 244 0.24 -1.73 -12.90
N LEU A 245 -0.48 -2.75 -13.34
CA LEU A 245 -1.94 -2.72 -13.40
C LEU A 245 -2.55 -2.62 -12.00
N THR A 246 -1.98 -3.32 -11.02
CA THR A 246 -2.40 -3.19 -9.61
C THR A 246 -2.08 -1.80 -9.05
N PHE A 247 -0.93 -1.21 -9.37
CA PHE A 247 -0.63 0.17 -8.97
C PHE A 247 -1.62 1.19 -9.54
N ILE A 248 -1.95 1.07 -10.83
CA ILE A 248 -2.94 1.93 -11.49
C ILE A 248 -4.32 1.75 -10.85
N SER A 249 -4.74 0.50 -10.59
CA SER A 249 -6.04 0.23 -9.98
C SER A 249 -6.13 0.80 -8.56
N ILE A 250 -5.07 0.67 -7.75
CA ILE A 250 -4.99 1.28 -6.41
C ILE A 250 -5.08 2.80 -6.50
N PHE A 251 -4.34 3.44 -7.40
CA PHE A 251 -4.37 4.89 -7.56
C PHE A 251 -5.78 5.40 -7.90
N VAL A 252 -6.47 4.71 -8.82
CA VAL A 252 -7.86 5.03 -9.18
C VAL A 252 -8.78 4.86 -7.98
N ILE A 253 -8.69 3.75 -7.24
CA ILE A 253 -9.55 3.50 -6.07
C ILE A 253 -9.29 4.52 -4.97
N VAL A 254 -8.03 4.82 -4.66
CA VAL A 254 -7.65 5.83 -3.65
C VAL A 254 -8.14 7.22 -4.08
N GLY A 255 -7.98 7.58 -5.36
CA GLY A 255 -8.50 8.84 -5.89
C GLY A 255 -10.02 8.94 -5.75
N LEU A 256 -10.75 7.86 -6.05
CA LEU A 256 -12.21 7.80 -5.86
C LEU A 256 -12.62 7.89 -4.38
N CYS A 257 -11.88 7.25 -3.48
CA CYS A 257 -12.10 7.34 -2.03
C CYS A 257 -11.85 8.77 -1.50
N VAL A 258 -10.79 9.44 -1.95
CA VAL A 258 -10.51 10.83 -1.57
C VAL A 258 -11.60 11.76 -2.12
N TYR A 259 -11.98 11.57 -3.38
CA TYR A 259 -13.05 12.35 -4.00
C TYR A 259 -14.37 12.20 -3.24
N THR A 260 -14.80 10.97 -2.93
CA THR A 260 -16.02 10.73 -2.15
C THR A 260 -15.93 11.29 -0.72
N PHE A 261 -14.75 11.27 -0.09
CA PHE A 261 -14.55 11.90 1.21
C PHE A 261 -14.73 13.42 1.14
N ILE A 262 -14.21 14.08 0.10
CA ILE A 262 -14.44 15.51 -0.13
C ILE A 262 -15.94 15.78 -0.30
N LEU A 263 -16.63 15.04 -1.17
CA LEU A 263 -18.08 15.19 -1.38
C LEU A 263 -18.88 15.09 -0.07
N MET A 264 -18.50 14.16 0.80
CA MET A 264 -19.17 13.95 2.07
C MET A 264 -18.94 15.08 3.08
N ASN A 265 -17.79 15.75 3.08
CA ASN A 265 -17.56 16.92 3.92
C ASN A 265 -18.43 18.12 3.51
N HIS A 266 -18.81 18.19 2.23
CA HIS A 266 -19.66 19.27 1.71
C HIS A 266 -21.16 18.93 1.69
N ALA A 267 -21.53 17.69 2.01
CA ALA A 267 -22.91 17.29 2.19
C ALA A 267 -23.44 17.76 3.57
N GLY A 268 -24.46 18.62 3.58
CA GLY A 268 -25.05 19.11 4.83
C GLY A 268 -26.18 20.10 4.65
N LYS A 269 -26.96 20.27 5.72
CA LYS A 269 -28.05 21.27 5.76
C LYS A 269 -27.57 22.50 6.54
N LEU A 270 -28.01 23.67 6.09
CA LEU A 270 -27.78 24.92 6.80
C LEU A 270 -28.54 24.89 8.12
N GLN A 271 -27.84 25.23 9.20
CA GLN A 271 -28.43 25.38 10.53
C GLN A 271 -27.93 26.66 11.17
N GLU A 272 -28.80 27.24 11.98
CA GLU A 272 -28.44 28.39 12.81
C GLU A 272 -27.38 27.97 13.85
N THR A 273 -26.39 28.83 14.00
CA THR A 273 -25.28 28.72 14.94
C THR A 273 -25.38 29.92 15.87
N GLY A 274 -25.22 29.71 17.18
CA GLY A 274 -25.30 30.79 18.19
C GLY A 274 -24.10 31.75 18.18
N ASP A 275 -23.42 31.92 17.04
CA ASP A 275 -22.27 32.79 16.87
C ASP A 275 -22.70 34.04 16.08
N SER A 276 -22.42 35.23 16.63
CA SER A 276 -22.77 36.52 16.03
C SER A 276 -22.01 36.81 14.74
N SER A 277 -20.83 36.20 14.54
CA SER A 277 -20.00 36.46 13.36
C SER A 277 -20.42 35.59 12.16
N TYR A 278 -20.93 34.38 12.42
CA TYR A 278 -21.37 33.41 11.41
C TYR A 278 -22.69 32.73 11.87
N PRO A 279 -23.83 33.40 11.68
CA PRO A 279 -25.11 32.94 12.23
C PRO A 279 -25.61 31.65 11.59
N TYR A 280 -25.21 31.35 10.35
CA TYR A 280 -25.59 30.12 9.67
C TYR A 280 -24.35 29.36 9.22
N ARG A 281 -24.30 28.06 9.55
CA ARG A 281 -23.22 27.18 9.11
C ARG A 281 -23.83 25.88 8.59
N ILE A 282 -23.24 25.33 7.54
CA ILE A 282 -23.56 23.99 7.09
C ILE A 282 -23.11 23.02 8.18
N LYS A 283 -24.07 22.40 8.86
CA LYS A 283 -23.80 21.28 9.75
C LYS A 283 -24.03 20.02 8.95
N ALA A 284 -22.99 19.22 8.82
CA ALA A 284 -23.09 17.91 8.23
C ALA A 284 -24.08 17.05 9.08
N SER A 285 -24.85 16.18 8.41
CA SER A 285 -25.93 15.40 9.03
C SER A 285 -25.42 14.61 10.25
N ARG A 286 -26.30 14.25 11.20
CA ARG A 286 -25.91 13.55 12.45
C ARG A 286 -25.13 12.25 12.19
N TYR A 287 -25.24 11.66 11.00
CA TYR A 287 -24.48 10.50 10.52
C TYR A 287 -23.00 10.76 10.21
N THR A 288 -22.57 12.00 9.95
CA THR A 288 -21.17 12.37 9.68
C THR A 288 -20.46 12.94 10.92
N LYS A 289 -21.16 13.12 12.04
CA LYS A 289 -20.53 13.53 13.30
C LYS A 289 -19.64 12.45 13.90
N ASP A 290 -19.95 11.19 13.63
CA ASP A 290 -19.04 10.08 13.91
C ASP A 290 -18.13 9.93 12.69
N SER A 291 -17.09 10.77 12.60
CA SER A 291 -16.02 10.67 11.59
C SER A 291 -15.44 9.25 11.47
N VAL A 292 -15.71 8.40 12.47
CA VAL A 292 -15.40 6.98 12.53
C VAL A 292 -16.04 6.19 11.41
N LEU A 293 -17.33 6.37 11.07
CA LEU A 293 -18.02 5.48 10.13
C LEU A 293 -17.42 5.50 8.71
N PRO A 294 -17.26 6.66 8.04
CA PRO A 294 -16.62 6.70 6.73
C PRO A 294 -15.13 6.33 6.76
N VAL A 295 -14.43 6.64 7.85
CA VAL A 295 -13.03 6.23 8.04
C VAL A 295 -12.91 4.72 8.19
N VAL A 296 -13.83 4.08 8.91
CA VAL A 296 -13.91 2.62 9.07
C VAL A 296 -14.26 1.96 7.74
N ILE A 297 -15.22 2.51 7.00
CA ILE A 297 -15.56 2.02 5.65
C ILE A 297 -14.33 2.13 4.73
N GLY A 298 -13.66 3.29 4.70
CA GLY A 298 -12.42 3.48 3.94
C GLY A 298 -11.29 2.55 4.37
N ALA A 299 -11.14 2.29 5.67
CA ALA A 299 -10.13 1.37 6.22
C ALA A 299 -10.40 -0.09 5.85
N VAL A 300 -11.67 -0.52 5.89
CA VAL A 300 -12.08 -1.87 5.43
C VAL A 300 -11.79 -2.02 3.94
N PHE A 301 -12.09 -1.00 3.13
CA PHE A 301 -11.75 -1.03 1.70
C PHE A 301 -10.24 -1.04 1.45
N ALA A 302 -9.47 -0.23 2.17
CA ALA A 302 -8.01 -0.24 2.07
C ALA A 302 -7.43 -1.61 2.46
N PHE A 303 -7.96 -2.23 3.52
CA PHE A 303 -7.59 -3.59 3.92
C PHE A 303 -7.90 -4.62 2.82
N LEU A 304 -9.09 -4.58 2.22
CA LEU A 304 -9.46 -5.47 1.13
C LEU A 304 -8.55 -5.28 -0.09
N CYS A 305 -8.22 -4.03 -0.44
CA CYS A 305 -7.30 -3.73 -1.54
C CYS A 305 -5.89 -4.28 -1.26
N ILE A 306 -5.36 -4.03 -0.05
CA ILE A 306 -4.07 -4.56 0.38
C ILE A 306 -4.07 -6.09 0.32
N HIS A 307 -5.13 -6.72 0.82
CA HIS A 307 -5.28 -8.17 0.79
C HIS A 307 -5.26 -8.70 -0.65
N CYS A 308 -5.96 -8.07 -1.59
CA CYS A 308 -5.92 -8.46 -3.00
C CYS A 308 -4.50 -8.40 -3.59
N ILE A 309 -3.72 -7.38 -3.25
CA ILE A 309 -2.32 -7.26 -3.72
C ILE A 309 -1.45 -8.38 -3.15
N PHE A 310 -1.57 -8.65 -1.86
CA PHE A 310 -0.80 -9.73 -1.22
C PHE A 310 -1.17 -11.11 -1.76
N VAL A 311 -2.45 -11.33 -2.11
CA VAL A 311 -2.90 -12.57 -2.75
C VAL A 311 -2.32 -12.70 -4.17
N VAL A 312 -2.26 -11.63 -4.96
CA VAL A 312 -1.61 -11.66 -6.28
C VAL A 312 -0.13 -12.04 -6.13
N PHE A 313 0.58 -11.41 -5.19
CA PHE A 313 1.97 -11.75 -4.92
C PHE A 313 2.16 -13.21 -4.46
N GLU A 314 1.23 -13.73 -3.66
CA GLU A 314 1.22 -15.13 -3.24
C GLU A 314 1.03 -16.07 -4.45
N ILE A 315 0.12 -15.74 -5.36
CA ILE A 315 -0.11 -16.49 -6.60
C ILE A 315 1.14 -16.49 -7.49
N ASP A 316 1.83 -15.36 -7.62
CA ASP A 316 3.08 -15.26 -8.39
C ASP A 316 4.16 -16.18 -7.83
N VAL A 317 4.33 -16.16 -6.51
CA VAL A 317 5.30 -17.02 -5.82
C VAL A 317 4.93 -18.50 -6.01
N ASP A 318 3.66 -18.86 -5.84
CA ASP A 318 3.17 -20.22 -6.04
C ASP A 318 3.33 -20.69 -7.49
N ALA A 319 3.06 -19.82 -8.47
CA ALA A 319 3.27 -20.11 -9.89
C ALA A 319 4.75 -20.43 -10.17
N VAL A 320 5.68 -19.66 -9.61
CA VAL A 320 7.13 -19.93 -9.72
C VAL A 320 7.48 -21.29 -9.09
N PHE A 321 6.91 -21.63 -7.92
CA PHE A 321 7.14 -22.93 -7.29
C PHE A 321 6.55 -24.09 -8.10
N ILE A 322 5.42 -23.90 -8.78
CA ILE A 322 4.84 -24.90 -9.69
C ILE A 322 5.76 -25.11 -10.89
N CYS A 323 6.22 -24.03 -11.54
CA CYS A 323 7.18 -24.10 -12.64
C CYS A 323 8.47 -24.83 -12.21
N TYR A 324 8.95 -24.58 -10.99
CA TYR A 324 10.09 -25.32 -10.42
C TYR A 324 9.79 -26.81 -10.22
N CYS A 325 8.59 -27.17 -9.76
CA CYS A 325 8.21 -28.58 -9.61
C CYS A 325 8.14 -29.27 -10.98
N GLU A 326 7.59 -28.60 -11.99
CA GLU A 326 7.49 -29.13 -13.36
C GLU A 326 8.86 -29.27 -14.04
N ASP A 327 9.76 -28.30 -13.86
CA ASP A 327 11.16 -28.36 -14.28
C ASP A 327 11.88 -29.58 -13.70
N ASN A 328 11.62 -29.93 -12.44
CA ASN A 328 12.20 -31.12 -11.81
C ASN A 328 11.67 -32.46 -12.35
N CYS A 329 10.52 -32.45 -13.02
CA CYS A 329 9.90 -33.66 -13.57
C CYS A 329 10.19 -33.85 -15.06
N LEU A 330 10.26 -32.77 -15.83
CA LEU A 330 10.54 -32.81 -17.26
C LEU A 330 12.04 -32.94 -17.53
N ASN A 331 12.86 -32.18 -16.80
CA ASN A 331 14.29 -32.11 -17.07
C ASN A 331 15.05 -33.15 -16.24
N ASN A 332 15.98 -33.85 -16.89
CA ASN A 332 16.82 -34.88 -16.24
C ASN A 332 18.27 -34.41 -16.02
N GLY A 333 18.62 -33.20 -16.48
CA GLY A 333 19.96 -32.61 -16.37
C GLY A 333 21.02 -33.24 -17.26
N THR A 334 20.64 -34.13 -18.18
CA THR A 334 21.55 -34.84 -19.10
C THR A 334 21.22 -34.56 -20.56
N THR A 335 19.98 -34.80 -20.99
CA THR A 335 19.50 -34.45 -22.34
C THR A 335 18.88 -33.05 -22.37
N GLU A 336 18.24 -32.66 -21.26
CA GLU A 336 17.59 -31.36 -21.11
C GLU A 336 18.09 -30.70 -19.81
N PRO A 337 18.67 -29.48 -19.88
CA PRO A 337 19.18 -28.79 -18.71
C PRO A 337 18.04 -28.26 -17.84
N PHE A 338 18.22 -28.27 -16.52
CA PHE A 338 17.28 -27.63 -15.59
C PHE A 338 17.28 -26.12 -15.79
N TYR A 339 16.10 -25.52 -15.72
CA TYR A 339 15.95 -24.06 -15.73
C TYR A 339 16.19 -23.45 -14.35
N ALA A 340 16.00 -24.23 -13.27
CA ALA A 340 16.28 -23.82 -11.91
C ALA A 340 17.77 -23.91 -11.53
N THR A 341 18.29 -22.87 -10.85
CA THR A 341 19.70 -22.80 -10.43
C THR A 341 20.03 -23.78 -9.28
N VAL A 342 21.24 -24.34 -9.31
CA VAL A 342 21.75 -25.31 -8.30
C VAL A 342 21.60 -24.82 -6.87
N GLU A 343 21.85 -23.53 -6.65
CA GLU A 343 21.79 -22.90 -5.33
C GLU A 343 20.36 -22.87 -4.78
N PHE A 344 19.39 -22.49 -5.61
CA PHE A 344 17.97 -22.49 -5.26
C PHE A 344 17.49 -23.90 -4.87
N TYR A 345 17.88 -24.92 -5.65
CA TYR A 345 17.53 -26.31 -5.36
C TYR A 345 18.04 -26.77 -3.98
N GLN A 346 19.31 -26.49 -3.66
CA GLN A 346 19.90 -26.87 -2.36
C GLN A 346 19.17 -26.20 -1.18
N GLN A 347 18.74 -24.97 -1.40
CA GLN A 347 18.06 -24.12 -0.45
C GLN A 347 16.63 -24.60 -0.17
N VAL A 348 15.85 -24.90 -1.21
CA VAL A 348 14.52 -25.54 -1.09
C VAL A 348 14.63 -26.86 -0.34
N LYS A 349 15.63 -27.69 -0.64
CA LYS A 349 15.87 -28.98 0.05
C LYS A 349 16.16 -28.80 1.54
N LYS A 350 16.94 -27.77 1.92
CA LYS A 350 17.20 -27.43 3.33
C LYS A 350 15.91 -26.99 4.04
N ALA A 351 15.11 -26.12 3.42
CA ALA A 351 13.82 -25.69 3.98
C ALA A 351 12.87 -26.88 4.18
N GLN A 352 12.75 -27.77 3.19
CA GLN A 352 11.95 -28.99 3.28
C GLN A 352 12.41 -29.92 4.42
N ALA A 353 13.72 -30.05 4.64
CA ALA A 353 14.26 -30.85 5.74
C ALA A 353 13.87 -30.27 7.11
N VAL A 354 13.90 -28.94 7.26
CA VAL A 354 13.45 -28.25 8.48
C VAL A 354 11.96 -28.47 8.70
N THR A 355 11.12 -28.29 7.69
CA THR A 355 9.66 -28.51 7.79
C THR A 355 9.34 -29.95 8.20
N LYS A 356 9.96 -30.95 7.57
CA LYS A 356 9.83 -32.36 7.95
C LYS A 356 10.24 -32.61 9.40
N SER A 357 11.30 -31.96 9.87
CA SER A 357 11.74 -32.09 11.27
C SER A 357 10.75 -31.49 12.27
N ILE A 358 10.06 -30.40 11.89
CA ILE A 358 9.01 -29.76 12.70
C ILE A 358 7.76 -30.64 12.72
N GLU A 359 7.33 -31.18 11.58
CA GLU A 359 6.19 -32.10 11.51
C GLU A 359 6.44 -33.39 12.29
N ALA A 360 7.66 -33.93 12.22
CA ALA A 360 8.06 -35.09 13.01
C ALA A 360 8.04 -34.80 14.52
N LYS A 361 8.35 -33.57 14.95
CA LYS A 361 8.22 -33.14 16.35
C LYS A 361 6.75 -32.95 16.75
N LYS A 362 5.90 -32.42 15.87
CA LYS A 362 4.45 -32.29 16.10
C LYS A 362 3.74 -33.63 16.23
N LYS A 363 4.16 -34.65 15.46
CA LYS A 363 3.61 -36.03 15.56
C LYS A 363 4.06 -36.80 16.81
N LYS A 364 5.06 -36.30 17.55
CA LYS A 364 5.59 -36.92 18.79
C LYS A 364 5.03 -36.28 20.06
N LYS A 365 4.27 -35.19 19.96
CA LYS A 365 3.45 -34.60 21.02
C LYS A 365 2.02 -35.00 20.80
#